data_AF-A0A3D1F3A7-F1
#
_entry.id   AF-A0A3D1F3A7-F1
#
_cell.length_a   1.000
_cell.length_b   1.000
_cell.length_c   1.000
_cell.angle_alpha   90.00
_cell.angle_beta   90.00
_cell.angle_gamma   90.00
#
_symmetry.space_group_name_H-M   'P 1'
#
loop_
_entity.id
_entity.type
_entity.pdbx_description
1 polymer ?
#
loop_
_entity_poly.entity_id
_entity_poly.type
_entity_poly.pdbx_seq_one_letter_code
_entity_poly.pdbx_strand_id
1 'polypeptide(L)'
;RLLRDDPGRYDFSHHYPIKTLAPVHVESQSTSHVTISQKVEDESYGYDYEKTYRISDDSPTLTIEYTLTNTGKRTLLIEQYNHNWFNFANTPIDQAYHVQTGFEINCRKWPWFSQNGKHLSLNQAITSGSYTPSSSSSTPQNNWLKLSHSVTGMNVTVTGDFPAGLLGFFAQQDAICPEVHMTQFLSAYQKWTWKRTYRFDAP
;
A
#
# COMPACT_ATOMS: atom_id res chain seq x y z
N ARG A 1 -4.07 16.69 10.45
CA ARG A 1 -3.45 17.90 9.88
C ARG A 1 -2.04 18.06 10.42
N LEU A 2 -1.07 18.23 9.53
CA LEU A 2 0.33 18.47 9.86
C LEU A 2 0.63 19.97 9.77
N LEU A 3 1.63 20.45 10.53
CA LEU A 3 2.21 21.77 10.35
C LEU A 3 3.27 21.70 9.26
N ARG A 4 3.25 22.67 8.35
CA ARG A 4 4.36 22.86 7.41
C ARG A 4 5.47 23.62 8.14
N ASP A 5 6.50 22.90 8.56
CA ASP A 5 7.71 23.42 9.18
C ASP A 5 8.91 23.49 8.21
N ASP A 6 8.78 22.90 7.01
CA ASP A 6 9.75 22.97 5.92
C ASP A 6 9.18 23.74 4.70
N PRO A 7 9.91 24.74 4.15
CA PRO A 7 9.52 25.45 2.92
C PRO A 7 9.60 24.61 1.65
N GLY A 8 10.24 23.44 1.67
CA GLY A 8 10.38 22.50 0.57
C GLY A 8 9.06 21.88 0.09
N ARG A 9 9.18 20.94 -0.86
CA ARG A 9 8.07 20.05 -1.24
C ARG A 9 7.77 19.09 -0.09
N TYR A 10 6.57 18.51 -0.09
CA TYR A 10 6.25 17.45 0.85
C TYR A 10 7.26 16.31 0.74
N ASP A 11 7.80 15.89 1.87
CA ASP A 11 8.70 14.74 2.00
C ASP A 11 8.06 13.72 2.94
N PHE A 12 7.72 12.54 2.41
CA PHE A 12 7.07 11.49 3.19
C PHE A 12 7.95 10.95 4.33
N SER A 13 9.27 11.18 4.29
CA SER A 13 10.22 10.76 5.34
C SER A 13 10.43 11.84 6.42
N HIS A 14 9.92 13.06 6.21
CA HIS A 14 10.05 14.15 7.17
C HIS A 14 8.95 14.07 8.24
N HIS A 15 9.35 14.17 9.50
CA HIS A 15 8.44 14.10 10.65
C HIS A 15 7.79 15.46 10.91
N TYR A 16 6.84 15.86 10.07
CA TYR A 16 6.09 17.10 10.26
C TYR A 16 5.34 17.10 11.61
N PRO A 17 5.37 18.21 12.38
CA PRO A 17 4.62 18.31 13.63
C PRO A 17 3.12 18.13 13.42
N ILE A 18 2.48 17.38 14.32
CA ILE A 18 1.03 17.15 14.26
C ILE A 18 0.33 18.40 14.80
N LYS A 19 -0.45 19.09 13.96
CA LYS A 19 -1.31 20.20 14.39
C LYS A 19 -2.57 19.69 15.07
N THR A 20 -3.21 18.70 14.45
CA THR A 20 -4.52 18.19 14.87
C THR A 20 -4.68 16.77 14.34
N LEU A 21 -5.02 15.83 15.20
CA LEU A 21 -5.38 14.48 14.80
C LEU A 21 -6.82 14.46 14.27
N ALA A 22 -7.07 13.70 13.21
CA ALA A 22 -8.45 13.40 12.80
C ALA A 22 -9.00 12.33 13.75
N PRO A 23 -10.20 12.52 14.34
CA PRO A 23 -10.85 11.47 15.12
C PRO A 23 -10.97 10.19 14.29
N VAL A 24 -10.64 9.05 14.91
CA VAL A 24 -10.79 7.73 14.30
C VAL A 24 -11.93 7.02 15.01
N HIS A 25 -12.87 6.51 14.22
CA HIS A 25 -13.93 5.64 14.69
C HIS A 25 -13.68 4.23 14.16
N VAL A 26 -13.91 3.24 15.01
CA VAL A 26 -13.77 1.82 14.66
C VAL A 26 -15.06 1.13 15.05
N GLU A 27 -15.66 0.44 14.09
CA GLU A 27 -16.88 -0.34 14.27
C GLU A 27 -16.62 -1.78 13.80
N SER A 28 -16.79 -2.74 14.70
CA SER A 28 -16.70 -4.16 14.36
C SER A 28 -18.12 -4.70 14.18
N GLN A 29 -18.45 -5.11 12.95
CA GLN A 29 -19.75 -5.71 12.65
C GLN A 29 -19.74 -7.22 12.90
N SER A 30 -18.58 -7.87 12.79
CA SER A 30 -18.37 -9.28 13.12
C SER A 30 -16.89 -9.56 13.42
N THR A 31 -16.55 -10.82 13.70
CA THR A 31 -15.16 -11.29 13.86
C THR A 31 -14.34 -11.21 12.57
N SER A 32 -15.00 -11.13 11.41
CA SER A 32 -14.37 -11.07 10.08
C SER A 32 -14.60 -9.73 9.38
N HIS A 33 -15.22 -8.75 10.04
CA HIS A 33 -15.62 -7.47 9.44
C HIS A 33 -15.42 -6.30 10.41
N VAL A 34 -14.61 -5.34 9.99
CA VAL A 34 -14.38 -4.09 10.72
C VAL A 34 -14.30 -2.90 9.77
N THR A 35 -14.94 -1.81 10.16
CA THR A 35 -14.88 -0.52 9.47
C THR A 35 -14.13 0.49 10.33
N ILE A 36 -13.20 1.21 9.70
CA ILE A 36 -12.47 2.32 10.29
C ILE A 36 -12.87 3.57 9.50
N SER A 37 -13.25 4.64 10.20
CA SER A 37 -13.63 5.90 9.55
C SER A 37 -12.98 7.11 10.19
N GLN A 38 -12.83 8.16 9.39
CA GLN A 38 -12.36 9.47 9.78
C GLN A 38 -13.19 10.54 9.07
N LYS A 39 -13.61 11.56 9.82
CA LYS A 39 -14.23 12.75 9.27
C LYS A 39 -13.46 13.99 9.71
N VAL A 40 -13.10 14.83 8.75
CA VAL A 40 -12.46 16.12 9.00
C VAL A 40 -13.31 17.22 8.41
N GLU A 41 -13.80 18.10 9.27
CA GLU A 41 -14.55 19.29 8.85
C GLU A 41 -13.57 20.44 8.56
N ASP A 42 -13.57 20.89 7.31
CA ASP A 42 -12.78 22.02 6.84
C ASP A 42 -13.38 22.56 5.54
N GLU A 43 -13.46 23.89 5.40
CA GLU A 43 -13.98 24.48 4.17
C GLU A 43 -13.12 24.19 2.94
N SER A 44 -11.80 24.04 3.09
CA SER A 44 -10.88 23.85 1.97
C SER A 44 -10.60 22.37 1.74
N TYR A 45 -10.16 21.64 2.76
CA TYR A 45 -9.65 20.27 2.67
C TYR A 45 -10.45 19.29 3.52
N GLY A 46 -11.76 19.53 3.68
CA GLY A 46 -12.64 18.63 4.41
C GLY A 46 -12.74 17.27 3.71
N TYR A 47 -12.87 16.20 4.49
CA TYR A 47 -13.10 14.88 3.92
C TYR A 47 -13.90 13.97 4.86
N ASP A 48 -14.49 12.95 4.23
CA ASP A 48 -15.06 11.77 4.88
C ASP A 48 -14.38 10.53 4.29
N TYR A 49 -13.77 9.71 5.14
CA TYR A 49 -12.97 8.56 4.76
C TYR A 49 -13.44 7.33 5.51
N GLU A 50 -13.64 6.24 4.77
CA GLU A 50 -13.98 4.93 5.31
C GLU A 50 -13.03 3.88 4.72
N LYS A 51 -12.60 2.95 5.58
CA LYS A 51 -11.82 1.76 5.23
C LYS A 51 -12.44 0.56 5.90
N THR A 52 -12.97 -0.36 5.10
CA THR A 52 -13.66 -1.56 5.55
C THR A 52 -12.83 -2.79 5.23
N TYR A 53 -12.51 -3.58 6.25
CA TYR A 53 -11.78 -4.84 6.15
C TYR A 53 -12.75 -6.01 6.26
N ARG A 54 -12.60 -6.99 5.36
CA ARG A 54 -13.40 -8.21 5.33
C ARG A 54 -12.53 -9.43 5.09
N ILE A 55 -12.57 -10.39 6.00
CA ILE A 55 -11.98 -11.72 5.80
C ILE A 55 -13.09 -12.64 5.25
N SER A 56 -12.79 -13.35 4.17
CA SER A 56 -13.73 -14.30 3.56
C SER A 56 -13.82 -15.58 4.39
N ASP A 57 -15.04 -16.09 4.60
CA ASP A 57 -15.26 -17.36 5.31
C ASP A 57 -14.88 -18.58 4.44
N ASP A 58 -15.05 -18.46 3.12
CA ASP A 58 -14.83 -19.56 2.16
C ASP A 58 -13.40 -19.63 1.61
N SER A 59 -12.56 -18.64 1.93
CA SER A 59 -11.29 -18.45 1.24
C SER A 59 -10.28 -17.64 2.07
N PRO A 60 -8.97 -17.93 2.03
CA PRO A 60 -7.93 -17.16 2.73
C PRO A 60 -7.69 -15.79 2.08
N THR A 61 -8.72 -14.96 2.08
CA THR A 61 -8.77 -13.68 1.38
C THR A 61 -9.16 -12.56 2.34
N LEU A 62 -8.31 -11.55 2.44
CA LEU A 62 -8.61 -10.27 3.05
C LEU A 62 -8.95 -9.26 1.95
N THR A 63 -10.14 -8.69 2.01
CA THR A 63 -10.54 -7.57 1.17
C THR A 63 -10.54 -6.29 2.00
N ILE A 64 -10.03 -5.22 1.41
CA ILE A 64 -10.07 -3.89 1.98
C ILE A 64 -10.76 -2.97 0.97
N GLU A 65 -11.92 -2.46 1.36
CA GLU A 65 -12.71 -1.51 0.58
C GLU A 65 -12.54 -0.12 1.16
N TYR A 66 -12.51 0.88 0.28
CA TYR A 66 -12.23 2.24 0.66
C TYR A 66 -13.26 3.17 0.04
N THR A 67 -13.65 4.19 0.79
CA THR A 67 -14.37 5.34 0.29
C THR A 67 -13.69 6.60 0.79
N LEU A 68 -13.46 7.56 -0.10
CA LEU A 68 -13.05 8.91 0.25
C LEU A 68 -13.95 9.91 -0.46
N THR A 69 -14.57 10.80 0.32
CA THR A 69 -15.37 11.92 -0.19
C THR A 69 -14.66 13.21 0.19
N ASN A 70 -14.34 14.03 -0.81
CA ASN A 70 -13.90 15.40 -0.58
C ASN A 70 -15.12 16.23 -0.17
N THR A 71 -15.16 16.77 1.04
CA THR A 71 -16.25 17.63 1.52
C THR A 71 -15.86 19.12 1.52
N GLY A 72 -14.61 19.44 1.15
CA GLY A 72 -14.10 20.79 1.02
C GLY A 72 -14.18 21.36 -0.40
N LYS A 73 -13.78 22.62 -0.53
CA LYS A 73 -13.79 23.41 -1.78
C LYS A 73 -12.52 23.24 -2.63
N ARG A 74 -11.42 22.71 -2.08
CA ARG A 74 -10.15 22.50 -2.80
C ARG A 74 -10.06 21.06 -3.30
N THR A 75 -9.49 20.87 -4.48
CA THR A 75 -9.14 19.54 -4.98
C THR A 75 -8.11 18.88 -4.05
N LEU A 76 -8.36 17.62 -3.69
CA LEU A 76 -7.39 16.79 -2.97
C LEU A 76 -6.47 16.10 -3.99
N LEU A 77 -5.16 16.17 -3.75
CA LEU A 77 -4.17 15.28 -4.35
C LEU A 77 -3.88 14.19 -3.33
N ILE A 78 -4.20 12.95 -3.68
CA ILE A 78 -4.10 11.79 -2.78
C ILE A 78 -3.04 10.87 -3.35
N GLU A 79 -2.07 10.49 -2.51
CA GLU A 79 -1.15 9.38 -2.74
C GLU A 79 -1.46 8.30 -1.69
N GLN A 80 -1.94 7.14 -2.14
CA GLN A 80 -2.39 6.07 -1.24
C GLN A 80 -1.66 4.77 -1.54
N TYR A 81 -1.28 4.10 -0.46
CA TYR A 81 -0.70 2.77 -0.49
C TYR A 81 -0.98 2.07 0.84
N ASN A 82 -0.73 0.76 0.88
CA ASN A 82 -0.67 0.00 2.13
C ASN A 82 0.79 -0.35 2.41
N HIS A 83 1.29 0.09 3.56
CA HIS A 83 2.63 -0.25 4.03
C HIS A 83 2.56 -1.52 4.88
N ASN A 84 2.21 -2.65 4.26
CA ASN A 84 2.12 -3.94 4.95
C ASN A 84 3.50 -4.59 5.04
N TRP A 85 3.82 -5.09 6.23
CA TRP A 85 5.09 -5.74 6.53
C TRP A 85 4.90 -7.25 6.48
N PHE A 86 5.33 -7.87 5.38
CA PHE A 86 5.22 -9.32 5.22
C PHE A 86 6.44 -10.02 5.75
N ASN A 87 6.21 -11.06 6.53
CA ASN A 87 7.20 -12.04 6.92
C ASN A 87 6.54 -13.42 6.90
N PHE A 88 7.03 -14.30 6.04
CA PHE A 88 6.59 -15.69 6.00
C PHE A 88 7.38 -16.50 7.02
N ALA A 89 6.65 -17.21 7.88
CA ALA A 89 7.20 -18.10 8.92
C ALA A 89 8.09 -17.43 9.99
N ASN A 90 8.04 -16.08 10.14
CA ASN A 90 8.82 -15.34 11.14
C ASN A 90 10.34 -15.58 11.02
N THR A 91 10.83 -15.77 9.79
CA THR A 91 12.25 -15.96 9.49
C THR A 91 12.83 -14.69 8.86
N PRO A 92 14.15 -14.48 8.91
CA PRO A 92 14.78 -13.37 8.20
C PRO A 92 14.46 -13.40 6.69
N ILE A 93 14.34 -12.23 6.09
CA ILE A 93 14.15 -12.07 4.65
C ILE A 93 15.43 -12.51 3.93
N ASP A 94 15.28 -13.46 3.00
CA ASP A 94 16.37 -14.08 2.27
C ASP A 94 16.11 -14.13 0.74
N GLN A 95 17.00 -14.80 0.01
CA GLN A 95 16.96 -14.88 -1.46
C GLN A 95 15.83 -15.77 -2.01
N ALA A 96 15.12 -16.51 -1.16
CA ALA A 96 13.97 -17.31 -1.58
C ALA A 96 12.70 -16.47 -1.73
N TYR A 97 12.70 -15.20 -1.28
CA TYR A 97 11.63 -14.25 -1.58
C TYR A 97 11.70 -13.74 -3.03
N HIS A 98 10.53 -13.72 -3.67
CA HIS A 98 10.33 -13.22 -5.02
C HIS A 98 9.10 -12.33 -5.08
N VAL A 99 9.21 -11.24 -5.85
CA VAL A 99 8.09 -10.36 -6.20
C VAL A 99 7.82 -10.50 -7.70
N GLN A 100 6.57 -10.70 -8.07
CA GLN A 100 6.09 -10.71 -9.44
C GLN A 100 4.93 -9.73 -9.59
N THR A 101 4.84 -9.02 -10.71
CA THR A 101 3.77 -8.03 -10.95
C THR A 101 3.03 -8.27 -12.26
N GLY A 102 1.85 -7.67 -12.40
CA GLY A 102 1.13 -7.60 -13.67
C GLY A 102 1.71 -6.61 -14.67
N PHE A 103 2.64 -5.76 -14.23
CA PHE A 103 3.26 -4.68 -14.99
C PHE A 103 4.78 -4.71 -14.87
N GLU A 104 5.46 -3.99 -15.76
CA GLU A 104 6.94 -3.92 -15.77
C GLU A 104 7.49 -3.19 -14.53
N ILE A 105 8.53 -3.75 -13.93
CA ILE A 105 9.22 -3.17 -12.79
C ILE A 105 10.36 -2.30 -13.30
N ASN A 106 10.26 -0.99 -13.04
CA ASN A 106 11.22 0.01 -13.45
C ASN A 106 11.84 0.69 -12.22
N CYS A 107 12.66 -0.04 -11.48
CA CYS A 107 13.42 0.51 -10.35
C CYS A 107 14.81 0.94 -10.81
N ARG A 108 15.41 1.86 -10.05
CA ARG A 108 16.86 2.09 -10.12
C ARG A 108 17.59 0.79 -9.77
N LYS A 109 18.76 0.55 -10.38
CA LYS A 109 19.61 -0.59 -10.02
C LYS A 109 20.10 -0.45 -8.58
N TRP A 110 19.99 -1.53 -7.81
CA TRP A 110 20.53 -1.66 -6.46
C TRP A 110 21.28 -2.99 -6.30
N PRO A 111 22.28 -3.09 -5.41
CA PRO A 111 23.02 -4.35 -5.22
C PRO A 111 22.18 -5.49 -4.66
N TRP A 112 21.19 -5.17 -3.81
CA TRP A 112 20.48 -6.14 -2.99
C TRP A 112 19.32 -6.85 -3.69
N PHE A 113 18.93 -6.42 -4.90
CA PHE A 113 17.95 -7.14 -5.72
C PHE A 113 18.29 -7.03 -7.22
N SER A 114 17.77 -7.97 -7.98
CA SER A 114 17.74 -7.94 -9.45
C SER A 114 16.31 -7.81 -9.93
N GLN A 115 16.11 -7.07 -11.02
CA GLN A 115 14.82 -6.98 -11.71
C GLN A 115 14.94 -7.54 -13.13
N ASN A 116 13.93 -8.28 -13.58
CA ASN A 116 13.81 -8.79 -14.94
C ASN A 116 12.35 -8.69 -15.40
N GLY A 117 12.05 -7.64 -16.15
CA GLY A 117 10.70 -7.30 -16.57
C GLY A 117 9.75 -7.14 -15.37
N LYS A 118 8.83 -8.09 -15.23
CA LYS A 118 7.82 -8.11 -14.14
C LYS A 118 8.24 -8.85 -12.87
N HIS A 119 9.51 -9.19 -12.75
CA HIS A 119 10.05 -9.98 -11.64
C HIS A 119 11.13 -9.23 -10.89
N LEU A 120 11.15 -9.37 -9.57
CA LEU A 120 12.20 -8.92 -8.68
C LEU A 120 12.60 -10.07 -7.75
N SER A 121 13.90 -10.31 -7.63
CA SER A 121 14.50 -11.31 -6.73
C SER A 121 15.59 -10.68 -5.87
N LEU A 122 15.72 -11.12 -4.62
CA LEU A 122 16.77 -10.65 -3.74
C LEU A 122 18.11 -11.32 -4.08
N ASN A 123 19.18 -10.53 -4.09
CA ASN A 123 20.54 -11.00 -4.40
C ASN A 123 21.34 -11.39 -3.17
N GLN A 124 20.87 -11.00 -1.98
CA GLN A 124 21.51 -11.25 -0.69
C GLN A 124 20.48 -11.08 0.44
N ALA A 125 20.82 -11.56 1.63
CA ALA A 125 20.07 -11.23 2.84
C ALA A 125 20.10 -9.71 3.11
N ILE A 126 18.99 -9.17 3.62
CA ILE A 126 18.87 -7.74 3.92
C ILE A 126 19.21 -7.51 5.38
N THR A 127 20.25 -6.71 5.66
CA THR A 127 20.71 -6.43 7.02
C THR A 127 20.35 -5.03 7.53
N SER A 128 19.94 -4.13 6.62
CA SER A 128 19.49 -2.78 6.96
C SER A 128 18.32 -2.37 6.07
N GLY A 129 17.36 -1.64 6.64
CA GLY A 129 16.20 -1.14 5.92
C GLY A 129 16.59 -0.36 4.66
N SER A 130 16.01 -0.76 3.54
CA SER A 130 16.27 -0.17 2.22
C SER A 130 14.95 0.03 1.49
N TYR A 131 14.74 1.25 0.99
CA TYR A 131 13.58 1.62 0.17
C TYR A 131 14.03 1.95 -1.25
N THR A 132 13.32 1.43 -2.24
CA THR A 132 13.42 1.89 -3.63
C THR A 132 12.03 2.14 -4.21
N PRO A 133 11.75 3.34 -4.74
CA PRO A 133 10.60 3.52 -5.60
C PRO A 133 10.91 3.00 -7.01
N SER A 134 9.85 2.66 -7.74
CA SER A 134 9.87 2.41 -9.18
C SER A 134 9.08 3.52 -9.91
N SER A 135 9.39 3.74 -11.19
CA SER A 135 8.55 4.55 -12.08
C SER A 135 7.52 3.68 -12.81
N SER A 136 7.08 2.58 -12.20
CA SER A 136 6.12 1.66 -12.81
C SER A 136 4.70 2.19 -12.70
N SER A 137 3.95 2.15 -13.79
CA SER A 137 2.53 2.44 -13.81
C SER A 137 1.76 1.36 -14.56
N SER A 138 0.49 1.19 -14.24
CA SER A 138 -0.34 0.16 -14.86
C SER A 138 -1.83 0.49 -14.85
N THR A 139 -2.57 -0.09 -15.79
CA THR A 139 -4.04 -0.11 -15.76
C THR A 139 -4.55 -0.95 -14.58
N PRO A 140 -5.81 -0.76 -14.14
CA PRO A 140 -6.44 -1.59 -13.12
C PRO A 140 -6.38 -3.09 -13.40
N GLN A 141 -6.57 -3.52 -14.65
CA GLN A 141 -6.57 -4.93 -15.04
C GLN A 141 -5.24 -5.64 -14.76
N ASN A 142 -4.15 -4.88 -14.80
CA ASN A 142 -2.81 -5.36 -14.55
C ASN A 142 -2.31 -4.99 -13.14
N ASN A 143 -3.14 -4.35 -12.30
CA ASN A 143 -2.79 -4.03 -10.92
C ASN A 143 -2.91 -5.27 -10.03
N TRP A 144 -1.93 -6.14 -10.18
CA TRP A 144 -1.68 -7.24 -9.28
C TRP A 144 -0.20 -7.41 -9.00
N LEU A 145 0.10 -7.92 -7.81
CA LEU A 145 1.43 -8.22 -7.31
C LEU A 145 1.37 -9.54 -6.54
N LYS A 146 2.35 -10.42 -6.74
CA LYS A 146 2.53 -11.64 -5.98
C LYS A 146 3.86 -11.57 -5.25
N LEU A 147 3.83 -11.75 -3.95
CA LEU A 147 5.00 -12.02 -3.11
C LEU A 147 4.99 -13.51 -2.76
N SER A 148 6.08 -14.20 -3.01
CA SER A 148 6.20 -15.64 -2.75
C SER A 148 7.54 -16.00 -2.16
N HIS A 149 7.59 -17.09 -1.41
CA HIS A 149 8.83 -17.68 -0.91
C HIS A 149 8.99 -19.12 -1.40
N SER A 150 10.04 -19.36 -2.18
CA SER A 150 10.19 -20.61 -2.95
C SER A 150 10.44 -21.85 -2.09
N VAL A 151 11.02 -21.70 -0.90
CA VAL A 151 11.31 -22.83 0.00
C VAL A 151 10.08 -23.23 0.84
N THR A 152 9.35 -22.25 1.39
CA THR A 152 8.17 -22.52 2.23
C THR A 152 6.89 -22.68 1.42
N GLY A 153 6.89 -22.31 0.14
CA GLY A 153 5.70 -22.30 -0.73
C GLY A 153 4.65 -21.24 -0.37
N MET A 154 4.87 -20.46 0.69
CA MET A 154 3.94 -19.40 1.11
C MET A 154 3.94 -18.27 0.09
N ASN A 155 2.75 -17.72 -0.18
CA ASN A 155 2.61 -16.55 -1.01
C ASN A 155 1.40 -15.69 -0.64
N VAL A 156 1.47 -14.42 -1.04
CA VAL A 156 0.34 -13.50 -1.03
C VAL A 156 0.21 -12.86 -2.40
N THR A 157 -0.99 -12.91 -2.97
CA THR A 157 -1.36 -12.17 -4.18
C THR A 157 -2.20 -10.97 -3.79
N VAL A 158 -1.71 -9.78 -4.12
CA VAL A 158 -2.37 -8.50 -3.91
C VAL A 158 -2.95 -8.02 -5.23
N THR A 159 -4.22 -7.64 -5.26
CA THR A 159 -4.86 -7.01 -6.43
C THR A 159 -5.52 -5.70 -6.04
N GLY A 160 -5.71 -4.82 -7.02
CA GLY A 160 -6.47 -3.58 -6.86
C GLY A 160 -7.29 -3.23 -8.10
N ASP A 161 -8.44 -2.60 -7.90
CA ASP A 161 -9.36 -2.18 -8.98
C ASP A 161 -9.08 -0.76 -9.49
N PHE A 162 -7.90 -0.23 -9.19
CA PHE A 162 -7.44 1.11 -9.53
C PHE A 162 -6.11 1.05 -10.32
N PRO A 163 -5.75 2.11 -11.07
CA PRO A 163 -4.47 2.15 -11.76
C PRO A 163 -3.28 2.17 -10.78
N ALA A 164 -2.25 1.38 -11.05
CA ALA A 164 -0.99 1.49 -10.30
C ALA A 164 -0.23 2.73 -10.76
N GLY A 165 0.20 3.58 -9.81
CA GLY A 165 0.98 4.79 -10.09
C GLY A 165 2.48 4.66 -9.80
N LEU A 166 2.85 3.78 -8.88
CA LEU A 166 4.24 3.52 -8.46
C LEU A 166 4.31 2.18 -7.72
N LEU A 167 5.45 1.49 -7.78
CA LEU A 167 5.78 0.40 -6.86
C LEU A 167 6.84 0.88 -5.88
N GLY A 168 6.48 1.02 -4.60
CA GLY A 168 7.42 1.21 -3.51
C GLY A 168 7.92 -0.16 -3.07
N PHE A 169 9.22 -0.34 -2.95
CA PHE A 169 9.79 -1.59 -2.50
C PHE A 169 10.71 -1.34 -1.32
N PHE A 170 10.19 -1.64 -0.13
CA PHE A 170 10.94 -1.63 1.11
C PHE A 170 11.29 -3.05 1.52
N ALA A 171 12.51 -3.25 2.01
CA ALA A 171 12.90 -4.49 2.66
C ALA A 171 13.84 -4.20 3.83
N GLN A 172 13.73 -5.01 4.87
CA GLN A 172 14.68 -5.10 5.97
C GLN A 172 14.78 -6.55 6.46
N GLN A 173 15.56 -6.80 7.52
CA GLN A 173 15.85 -8.16 7.98
C GLN A 173 14.60 -8.99 8.27
N ASP A 174 13.54 -8.40 8.80
CA ASP A 174 12.34 -9.08 9.28
C ASP A 174 11.07 -8.75 8.47
N ALA A 175 11.17 -7.96 7.39
CA ALA A 175 10.00 -7.62 6.58
C ALA A 175 10.34 -7.26 5.13
N ILE A 176 9.44 -7.65 4.22
CA ILE A 176 9.41 -7.21 2.84
C ILE A 176 8.07 -6.53 2.55
N CYS A 177 8.10 -5.31 2.02
CA CYS A 177 6.93 -4.47 1.80
C CYS A 177 6.88 -4.03 0.32
N PRO A 178 6.33 -4.86 -0.57
CA PRO A 178 5.99 -4.44 -1.91
C PRO A 178 4.67 -3.64 -1.88
N GLU A 179 4.76 -2.36 -2.21
CA GLU A 179 3.70 -1.37 -2.04
C GLU A 179 3.27 -0.87 -3.41
N VAL A 180 2.08 -1.24 -3.87
CA VAL A 180 1.51 -0.58 -5.05
C VAL A 180 0.87 0.73 -4.59
N HIS A 181 1.37 1.84 -5.08
CA HIS A 181 0.85 3.19 -4.84
C HIS A 181 -0.13 3.58 -5.93
N MET A 182 -1.01 4.53 -5.59
CA MET A 182 -1.88 5.19 -6.55
C MET A 182 -1.96 6.67 -6.26
N THR A 183 -2.15 7.46 -7.32
CA THR A 183 -2.34 8.90 -7.24
C THR A 183 -3.72 9.26 -7.76
N GLN A 184 -4.49 10.04 -7.01
CA GLN A 184 -5.83 10.47 -7.39
C GLN A 184 -6.01 11.97 -7.15
N PHE A 185 -6.58 12.66 -8.14
CA PHE A 185 -7.13 14.00 -7.98
C PHE A 185 -8.63 13.88 -7.69
N LEU A 186 -9.06 14.41 -6.55
CA LEU A 186 -10.47 14.37 -6.13
C LEU A 186 -10.99 15.80 -6.01
N SER A 187 -11.79 16.23 -6.99
CA SER A 187 -12.35 17.59 -7.01
C SER A 187 -13.28 17.82 -5.82
N ALA A 188 -13.61 19.09 -5.56
CA ALA A 188 -14.56 19.45 -4.53
C ALA A 188 -15.85 18.61 -4.64
N TYR A 189 -16.31 18.07 -3.50
CA TYR A 189 -17.56 17.30 -3.40
C TYR A 189 -17.58 15.97 -4.17
N GLN A 190 -16.44 15.52 -4.73
CA GLN A 190 -16.37 14.22 -5.38
C GLN A 190 -16.12 13.10 -4.38
N LYS A 191 -16.71 11.95 -4.68
CA LYS A 191 -16.49 10.68 -4.01
C LYS A 191 -15.66 9.76 -4.89
N TRP A 192 -14.75 9.03 -4.27
CA TRP A 192 -13.98 7.97 -4.88
C TRP A 192 -14.03 6.71 -4.03
N THR A 193 -14.07 5.56 -4.70
CA THR A 193 -14.09 4.24 -4.10
C THR A 193 -13.08 3.36 -4.80
N TRP A 194 -12.39 2.54 -4.04
CA TRP A 194 -11.45 1.55 -4.57
C TRP A 194 -11.35 0.38 -3.61
N LYS A 195 -10.72 -0.70 -4.05
CA LYS A 195 -10.57 -1.94 -3.31
C LYS A 195 -9.18 -2.52 -3.50
N ARG A 196 -8.68 -3.16 -2.44
CA ARG A 196 -7.52 -4.05 -2.47
C ARG A 196 -7.92 -5.42 -1.97
N THR A 197 -7.41 -6.46 -2.59
CA THR A 197 -7.61 -7.84 -2.13
C THR A 197 -6.25 -8.49 -1.90
N TYR A 198 -6.09 -9.16 -0.76
CA TYR A 198 -4.94 -9.97 -0.38
C TYR A 198 -5.41 -11.42 -0.30
N ARG A 199 -4.93 -12.24 -1.22
CA ARG A 199 -5.14 -13.68 -1.22
C ARG A 199 -3.88 -14.35 -0.68
N PHE A 200 -4.02 -15.11 0.40
CA PHE A 200 -2.92 -15.85 1.02
C PHE A 200 -3.02 -17.31 0.65
N ASP A 201 -1.90 -17.93 0.28
CA ASP A 201 -1.83 -19.37 0.03
C ASP A 201 -0.56 -19.92 0.69
N ALA A 202 -0.68 -21.07 1.33
CA ALA A 202 0.40 -21.83 1.94
C ALA A 202 0.23 -23.32 1.55
N PRO A 203 1.31 -24.11 1.52
CA PRO A 203 1.24 -25.55 1.25
C PRO A 203 0.39 -26.32 2.27
#